data_AF-A0A3E0QJE8-F1
#
_entry.id   AF-A0A3E0QJE8-F1
#
_cell.length_a   1.000
_cell.length_b   1.000
_cell.length_c   1.000
_cell.angle_alpha   90.00
_cell.angle_beta   90.00
_cell.angle_gamma   90.00
#
_symmetry.space_group_name_H-M   'P 1'
#
loop_
_entity.id
_entity.type
_entity.pdbx_description
1 polymer ?
#
loop_
_entity_poly.entity_id
_entity_poly.type
_entity_poly.pdbx_seq_one_letter_code
_entity_poly.pdbx_strand_id
1 'polypeptide(L)' 'MTENNSHLNGPQALFTINNPESVIEVFLDEAAGIVREVKCLNYNRCKEYTYSVEEYLDRYSHHPAGKAVAAKLAVSAE' A
#
# COMPACT_ATOMS: atom_id res chain seq x y z
N MET A 1 1.59 23.79 20.17
CA MET A 1 1.37 22.42 19.64
C MET A 1 1.41 22.55 18.15
N THR A 2 2.58 22.32 17.55
CA THR A 2 2.78 22.51 16.11
C THR A 2 2.96 21.13 15.51
N GLU A 3 1.84 20.47 15.21
CA GLU A 3 1.85 19.30 14.36
C GLU A 3 1.96 19.80 12.92
N ASN A 4 3.20 20.02 12.48
CA ASN A 4 3.56 20.09 11.07
C ASN A 4 3.27 18.70 10.47
N ASN A 5 2.01 18.42 10.17
CA ASN A 5 1.65 17.32 9.28
C ASN A 5 2.08 17.73 7.89
N SER A 6 3.33 17.37 7.58
CA SER A 6 3.91 17.39 6.25
C SER A 6 3.04 16.56 5.30
N HIS A 7 1.98 17.16 4.76
CA HIS A 7 1.37 16.77 3.49
C HIS A 7 2.37 17.11 2.36
N LEU A 8 3.53 16.45 2.36
CA LEU A 8 4.51 16.55 1.29
C LEU A 8 4.37 15.29 0.45
N ASN A 9 3.58 15.38 -0.63
CA ASN A 9 3.73 14.65 -1.90
C ASN A 9 4.55 13.34 -1.83
N GLY A 10 4.14 12.41 -0.97
CA GLY A 10 4.65 11.05 -0.98
C GLY A 10 3.97 10.26 -2.11
N PRO A 11 4.52 9.10 -2.50
CA PRO A 11 3.76 8.17 -3.34
C PRO A 11 2.38 7.98 -2.71
N GLN A 12 1.31 8.24 -3.45
CA GLN A 12 -0.04 8.08 -2.94
C GLN A 12 -0.29 6.58 -2.77
N ALA A 13 -0.72 6.17 -1.57
CA ALA A 13 -1.09 4.78 -1.34
C ALA A 13 -2.20 4.40 -2.33
N LEU A 14 -2.00 3.30 -3.04
CA LEU A 14 -3.01 2.75 -3.93
C LEU A 14 -4.24 2.30 -3.13
N PHE A 15 -3.99 1.78 -1.93
CA PHE A 15 -5.03 1.34 -1.03
C PHE A 15 -4.64 1.59 0.42
N THR A 16 -5.57 2.12 1.21
CA THR A 16 -5.36 2.37 2.64
C THR A 16 -6.45 1.67 3.44
N ILE A 17 -6.03 0.81 4.36
CA ILE A 17 -6.91 0.13 5.32
C ILE A 17 -6.69 0.79 6.67
N ASN A 18 -7.70 1.50 7.15
CA ASN A 18 -7.71 2.07 8.50
C ASN A 18 -8.40 1.09 9.46
N ASN A 19 -7.60 0.44 10.31
CA ASN A 19 -8.09 -0.27 11.48
C ASN A 19 -7.94 0.61 12.72
N PRO A 20 -8.77 0.41 13.76
CA PRO A 20 -8.72 1.21 14.98
C PRO A 20 -7.36 1.15 15.71
N GLU A 21 -6.60 0.08 15.49
CA GLU A 21 -5.29 -0.13 16.12
C GLU A 21 -4.09 -0.04 15.18
N SER A 22 -4.35 0.10 13.87
CA SER A 22 -3.31 0.07 12.86
C SER A 22 -3.77 0.63 11.52
N VAL A 23 -2.87 1.29 10.80
CA VAL A 23 -3.08 1.72 9.42
C VAL A 23 -2.20 0.85 8.52
N ILE A 24 -2.79 0.30 7.46
CA ILE A 24 -2.05 -0.44 6.43
C ILE A 24 -2.19 0.35 5.13
N GLU A 25 -1.07 0.70 4.55
CA GLU A 25 -0.97 1.41 3.28
C GLU A 25 -0.27 0.53 2.26
N VAL A 26 -0.85 0.42 1.07
CA VAL A 26 -0.32 -0.40 -0.01
C VAL A 26 0.04 0.51 -1.17
N PHE A 27 1.29 0.44 -1.58
CA PHE A 27 1.86 1.20 -2.69
C PHE A 27 2.21 0.23 -3.81
N LEU A 28 1.83 0.57 -5.03
CA LEU A 28 2.19 -0.17 -6.23
C LEU A 28 3.23 0.65 -7.00
N ASP A 29 4.37 0.03 -7.29
CA ASP A 29 5.38 0.58 -8.19
C ASP A 29 5.28 -0.15 -9.53
N GLU A 30 4.59 0.48 -10.48
CA GLU A 30 4.30 -0.11 -11.79
C GLU A 30 5.57 -0.24 -12.65
N ALA A 31 6.54 0.67 -12.45
CA ALA A 31 7.80 0.66 -13.18
C ALA A 31 8.72 -0.48 -12.73
N ALA A 32 8.78 -0.74 -11.42
CA ALA A 32 9.60 -1.81 -10.86
C ALA A 32 8.84 -3.15 -10.70
N GLY A 33 7.51 -3.16 -10.84
CA GLY A 33 6.69 -4.37 -10.69
C GLY A 33 6.64 -4.88 -9.24
N ILE A 34 6.72 -3.98 -8.27
CA ILE A 34 6.75 -4.31 -6.84
C ILE A 34 5.58 -3.66 -6.09
N VAL A 35 5.13 -4.33 -5.03
CA VAL A 35 4.13 -3.84 -4.09
C VAL A 35 4.80 -3.64 -2.75
N ARG A 36 4.67 -2.44 -2.18
CA ARG A 36 5.13 -2.11 -0.84
C ARG A 36 3.94 -1.99 0.08
N GLU A 37 3.88 -2.84 1.10
CA GLU A 37 2.88 -2.78 2.15
C GLU A 37 3.50 -2.19 3.41
N VAL A 38 2.99 -1.05 3.85
CA VAL A 38 3.41 -0.37 5.08
C VAL A 38 2.32 -0.55 6.12
N LYS A 39 2.62 -1.31 7.17
CA LYS A 39 1.74 -1.50 8.32
C LYS A 39 2.25 -0.69 9.50
N CYS A 40 1.56 0.37 9.85
CA CYS A 40 1.81 1.19 11.03
C CYS A 40 0.84 0.79 12.15
N LEU A 41 1.39 0.36 13.29
CA LEU A 41 0.62 0.09 14.50
C LEU A 41 0.50 1.38 15.34
N ASN A 42 -0.50 1.42 16.22
CA ASN A 42 -0.50 2.37 17.33
C ASN A 42 0.85 2.27 18.08
N TYR A 43 1.35 3.40 18.58
CA TYR A 43 2.72 3.57 19.14
C TYR A 43 3.86 3.70 18.12
N ASN A 44 3.58 4.20 16.92
CA ASN A 44 4.60 4.66 15.96
C ASN A 44 5.54 3.57 15.45
N ARG A 45 5.14 2.29 15.57
CA ARG A 45 5.86 1.15 14.99
C ARG A 45 5.30 0.88 13.60
N CYS A 46 6.02 1.33 12.59
CA CYS A 46 5.75 0.99 11.20
C CYS A 46 6.66 -0.14 10.74
N LYS A 47 6.07 -1.11 10.04
CA LYS A 47 6.79 -2.17 9.39
C LYS A 47 6.44 -2.16 7.91
N GLU A 48 7.47 -2.11 7.09
CA GLU A 48 7.35 -2.17 5.63
C GLU A 48 7.68 -3.59 5.16
N TYR A 49 6.90 -4.05 4.20
CA TYR A 49 7.11 -5.28 3.47
C TYR A 49 7.11 -4.98 1.97
N THR A 50 8.06 -5.57 1.26
CA THR A 50 8.16 -5.43 -0.19
C THR A 50 7.98 -6.80 -0.81
N TYR A 51 7.06 -6.87 -1.76
CA TYR A 51 6.70 -8.07 -2.48
C TYR A 51 6.75 -7.77 -3.99
N SER A 52 7.02 -8.78 -4.81
CA SER A 52 6.71 -8.66 -6.24
C SER A 52 5.20 -8.60 -6.43
N VAL A 53 4.72 -7.92 -7.47
CA VAL A 53 3.30 -7.86 -7.82
C VAL A 53 2.67 -9.25 -7.89
N GLU A 54 3.35 -10.19 -8.54
CA GLU A 54 2.87 -11.57 -8.71
C GLU A 54 2.68 -12.28 -7.36
N GLU A 55 3.67 -12.18 -6.46
CA GLU A 55 3.59 -12.76 -5.11
C GLU A 55 2.48 -12.10 -4.29
N TYR A 56 2.34 -10.78 -4.39
CA TYR A 56 1.33 -10.04 -3.66
C TYR A 56 -0.08 -10.42 -4.14
N LEU A 57 -0.29 -10.54 -5.45
CA LEU A 57 -1.57 -10.94 -6.02
C LEU A 57 -1.90 -12.40 -5.71
N ASP A 58 -0.93 -13.32 -5.74
CA ASP A 58 -1.15 -14.71 -5.34
C ASP A 58 -1.67 -14.77 -3.89
N ARG A 59 -1.00 -14.06 -2.97
CA ARG A 59 -1.37 -14.04 -1.54
C ARG A 59 -2.64 -13.26 -1.23
N TYR A 60 -2.84 -12.12 -1.87
CA TYR A 60 -3.85 -11.13 -1.48
C TYR A 60 -4.93 -10.89 -2.56
N SER A 61 -5.03 -11.74 -3.59
CA SER A 61 -6.08 -11.68 -4.63
C SER A 61 -7.51 -11.63 -4.07
N HIS A 62 -7.74 -12.28 -2.94
CA HIS A 62 -9.03 -12.28 -2.25
C HIS A 62 -9.27 -11.00 -1.44
N HIS A 63 -8.20 -10.28 -1.06
CA HIS A 63 -8.26 -9.07 -0.26
C HIS A 63 -8.57 -7.85 -1.14
N PRO A 64 -9.35 -6.85 -0.66
CA PRO A 64 -9.64 -5.64 -1.43
C PRO A 64 -8.37 -4.90 -1.90
N ALA A 65 -7.29 -4.96 -1.13
CA ALA A 65 -6.00 -4.38 -1.51
C ALA A 65 -5.39 -5.07 -2.75
N GLY A 66 -5.40 -6.40 -2.82
CA GLY A 66 -4.90 -7.13 -3.99
C GLY A 66 -5.78 -6.90 -5.22
N LYS A 67 -7.11 -6.78 -5.04
CA LYS A 67 -8.02 -6.39 -6.13
C LYS A 67 -7.73 -4.99 -6.65
N ALA A 68 -7.41 -4.04 -5.77
CA ALA A 68 -7.02 -2.69 -6.18
C ALA A 68 -5.70 -2.68 -6.98
N VAL A 69 -4.71 -3.46 -6.54
CA VAL A 69 -3.45 -3.66 -7.29
C VAL A 69 -3.71 -4.26 -8.67
N ALA A 70 -4.49 -5.34 -8.75
CA ALA A 70 -4.83 -5.96 -10.03
C ALA A 70 -5.60 -5.02 -10.96
N ALA A 71 -6.57 -4.25 -10.43
CA ALA A 71 -7.33 -3.29 -11.21
C ALA A 71 -6.46 -2.15 -11.74
N LYS A 72 -5.51 -1.66 -10.93
CA LYS A 72 -4.58 -0.62 -11.35
C LYS A 72 -3.66 -1.09 -12.47
N LEU A 73 -3.12 -2.31 -12.36
CA LEU A 73 -2.27 -2.93 -13.38
C LEU A 73 -3.03 -3.20 -14.68
N ALA A 74 -4.31 -3.60 -14.59
CA ALA A 74 -5.14 -3.81 -15.77
C ALA A 74 -5.40 -2.50 -16.54
N VAL A 75 -5.57 -1.37 -15.83
CA VAL A 75 -5.76 -0.04 -16.45
C VAL A 75 -4.49 0.45 -17.14
N SER A 76 -3.30 0.13 -16.63
CA SER A 76 -2.03 0.59 -17.22
C SER A 76 -1.57 -0.23 -18.42
N ALA A 77 -2.31 -1.28 -18.79
CA ALA A 77 -2.04 -2.12 -19.96
C ALA A 77 -2.80 -1.67 -21.24
N GLU A 78 -3.57 -0.57 -21.16
CA GLU A 78 -4.42 -0.02 -22.23
C GLU A 78 -3.88 1.33 -22.73
#